data_AF-A0A379TPY1-F1
#
_entry.id   AF-A0A379TPY1-F1
#
_cell.length_a   1.000
_cell.length_b   1.000
_cell.length_c   1.000
_cell.angle_alpha   90.00
_cell.angle_beta   90.00
_cell.angle_gamma   90.00
#
_symmetry.space_group_name_H-M   'P 1'
#
loop_
_entity.id
_entity.type
_entity.pdbx_description
1 polymer ?
#
loop_
_entity_poly.entity_id
_entity_poly.type
_entity_poly.pdbx_seq_one_letter_code
_entity_poly.pdbx_strand_id
1 'polypeptide(L)' 'MTKPGETDDDLLTPDEVCRILRITQKTLCEWNNTHRYRQLLAPIRFSAKVVRYERRNLKAFIDKCRSQY' A
#
# COMPACT_ATOMS: atom_id res chain seq x y z
N MET A 1 -3.92 11.84 -26.39
CA MET A 1 -2.70 10.99 -26.40
C MET A 1 -2.59 10.33 -25.03
N THR A 2 -3.14 9.11 -24.91
CA THR A 2 -3.08 8.29 -23.70
C THR A 2 -1.63 7.82 -23.52
N LYS A 3 -0.97 8.19 -22.42
CA LYS A 3 0.39 7.73 -22.12
C LYS A 3 0.30 6.29 -21.60
N PRO A 4 0.81 5.27 -22.32
CA PRO A 4 0.93 3.92 -21.78
C PRO A 4 2.20 3.88 -20.95
N GLY A 5 2.09 4.30 -19.70
CA GLY A 5 3.24 4.39 -18.77
C GLY A 5 2.79 4.47 -17.32
N GLU A 6 1.59 3.99 -17.00
CA GLU A 6 1.29 3.59 -15.62
C GLU A 6 2.05 2.31 -15.37
N THR A 7 3.30 2.45 -14.92
CA THR A 7 4.04 1.36 -14.33
C THR A 7 3.26 0.95 -13.08
N ASP A 8 2.44 -0.10 -13.19
CA ASP A 8 1.75 -0.74 -12.07
C ASP A 8 2.72 -1.23 -10.97
N ASP A 9 4.02 -1.21 -11.29
CA ASP A 9 5.19 -1.49 -10.46
C ASP A 9 5.72 -0.28 -9.67
N ASP A 10 4.95 0.80 -9.52
CA ASP A 10 5.38 1.92 -8.67
C ASP A 10 5.45 1.49 -7.19
N LEU A 11 6.69 1.34 -6.72
CA LEU A 11 7.04 1.07 -5.33
C LEU A 11 6.86 2.33 -4.49
N LEU A 12 5.73 2.40 -3.80
CA LEU A 12 5.34 3.52 -2.95
C LEU A 12 6.11 3.51 -1.62
N THR A 13 6.43 4.69 -1.13
CA THR A 13 6.91 4.87 0.24
C THR A 13 5.75 4.75 1.24
N PRO A 14 6.01 4.42 2.52
CA PRO A 14 4.97 4.44 3.55
C PRO A 14 4.24 5.78 3.65
N ASP A 15 4.92 6.90 3.38
CA ASP A 15 4.31 8.23 3.38
C ASP A 15 3.28 8.39 2.24
N GLU A 16 3.60 7.93 1.03
CA GLU A 16 2.67 7.93 -0.09
C GLU A 16 1.48 7.01 0.15
N VAL A 17 1.71 5.82 0.71
CA VAL A 17 0.64 4.90 1.12
C VAL A 17 -0.31 5.58 2.10
N CYS A 18 0.22 6.28 3.10
CA CYS A 18 -0.57 7.05 4.05
C CYS A 18 -1.41 8.12 3.36
N ARG A 19 -0.84 8.85 2.39
CA ARG A 19 -1.56 9.87 1.60
C ARG A 19 -2.68 9.27 0.76
N ILE A 20 -2.43 8.15 0.09
CA ILE A 20 -3.40 7.46 -0.79
C ILE A 20 -4.57 6.91 0.03
N LEU A 21 -4.27 6.23 1.14
CA LEU A 21 -5.29 5.68 2.04
C LEU A 21 -5.94 6.76 2.91
N ARG A 22 -5.41 7.99 2.92
CA ARG A 22 -5.78 9.08 3.85
C ARG A 22 -5.74 8.64 5.31
N ILE A 23 -4.71 7.88 5.67
CA ILE A 23 -4.47 7.41 7.03
C ILE A 23 -3.15 7.95 7.56
N THR A 24 -2.93 7.80 8.87
CA THR A 24 -1.63 8.14 9.49
C THR A 24 -0.66 6.96 9.45
N GLN A 25 0.63 7.23 9.58
CA GLN A 25 1.65 6.17 9.70
C GLN A 25 1.38 5.25 10.91
N LYS A 26 0.80 5.79 11.99
CA LYS A 26 0.37 4.98 13.15
C LYS A 26 -0.70 3.97 12.74
N THR A 27 -1.71 4.41 12.00
CA THR A 27 -2.76 3.54 11.46
C THR A 27 -2.19 2.52 10.48
N LEU A 28 -1.26 2.93 9.60
CA LEU A 28 -0.60 2.01 8.67
C LEU A 28 0.18 0.91 9.41
N CYS A 29 0.93 1.26 10.47
CA CYS A 29 1.62 0.30 11.33
C CYS A 29 0.66 -0.64 12.05
N GLU A 30 -0.45 -0.11 12.58
CA GLU A 30 -1.48 -0.92 13.22
C GLU A 30 -2.08 -1.91 12.21
N TRP A 31 -2.45 -1.43 11.03
CA TRP A 31 -2.99 -2.27 9.96
C TRP A 31 -2.02 -3.35 9.51
N ASN A 32 -0.72 -3.07 9.50
CA ASN A 32 0.29 -4.06 9.18
C ASN A 32 0.33 -5.23 10.20
N ASN A 33 -0.11 -4.99 11.45
CA ASN A 33 -0.15 -6.00 12.49
C ASN A 33 -1.52 -6.67 12.61
N THR A 34 -2.60 -5.88 12.61
CA THR A 34 -3.95 -6.30 13.00
C THR A 34 -4.90 -6.51 11.82
N HIS A 35 -4.62 -5.94 10.64
CA HIS A 35 -5.58 -5.95 9.55
C HIS A 35 -5.70 -7.34 8.91
N ARG A 36 -6.93 -7.72 8.57
CA ARG A 36 -7.24 -9.02 7.92
C ARG A 36 -6.49 -9.20 6.61
N TYR A 37 -6.34 -8.12 5.86
CA TYR A 37 -5.60 -8.06 4.58
C TYR A 37 -4.16 -7.53 4.72
N ARG A 38 -3.53 -7.65 5.89
CA ARG A 38 -2.13 -7.20 6.11
C ARG A 38 -1.13 -7.77 5.11
N GLN A 39 -1.41 -8.94 4.53
CA GLN A 39 -0.58 -9.54 3.48
C GLN A 39 -0.51 -8.68 2.21
N LEU A 40 -1.57 -7.92 1.91
CA LEU A 40 -1.58 -6.95 0.79
C LEU A 40 -0.86 -5.66 1.16
N LEU A 41 -0.80 -5.31 2.45
CA LEU A 41 0.02 -4.20 2.96
C LEU A 41 1.41 -4.67 3.38
N ALA A 42 1.88 -5.84 2.90
CA ALA A 42 3.19 -6.34 3.28
C ALA A 42 4.30 -5.42 2.74
N PRO A 43 5.14 -4.83 3.61
CA PRO A 43 6.21 -3.96 3.18
C PRO A 43 7.34 -4.77 2.55
N ILE A 44 7.76 -4.37 1.36
CA ILE A 44 8.99 -4.83 0.72
C ILE A 44 10.15 -4.14 1.42
N ARG A 45 10.91 -4.91 2.19
CA ARG A 45 12.08 -4.43 2.91
C ARG A 45 13.29 -4.46 1.95
N PHE A 46 13.66 -3.29 1.45
CA PHE A 46 14.92 -3.12 0.70
C PHE A 46 16.12 -3.05 1.65
N SER A 47 15.93 -2.46 2.83
CA SER A 47 16.95 -2.36 3.88
C SER A 47 16.29 -2.12 5.24
N ALA A 48 17.05 -2.20 6.34
CA ALA A 48 16.53 -2.00 7.70
C ALA A 48 15.79 -0.65 7.89
N LYS A 49 16.11 0.37 7.08
CA LYS A 49 15.48 1.70 7.10
C LYS A 49 14.59 2.00 5.89
N VAL A 50 14.65 1.17 4.85
CA VAL A 50 13.96 1.45 3.58
C VAL A 50 12.94 0.34 3.34
N VAL A 51 11.68 0.72 3.50
CA VAL A 51 10.52 -0.12 3.19
C VAL A 51 9.72 0.52 2.08
N ARG A 52 9.22 -0.31 1.16
CA ARG A 52 8.40 0.07 0.03
C ARG A 52 7.14 -0.78 -0.01
N TYR A 53 6.11 -0.29 -0.69
CA TYR A 53 4.84 -0.96 -0.84
C TYR A 53 4.47 -0.99 -2.31
N GLU A 54 3.96 -2.11 -2.79
CA GLU A 54 3.51 -2.15 -4.18
C GLU A 54 2.16 -1.45 -4.33
N ARG A 55 2.07 -0.55 -5.30
CA ARG A 55 0.81 0.12 -5.64
C ARG A 55 -0.29 -0.86 -6.02
N ARG A 56 0.04 -1.94 -6.76
CA ARG A 56 -0.90 -3.00 -7.09
C ARG A 56 -1.51 -3.67 -5.85
N ASN A 57 -0.69 -3.95 -4.83
CA ASN A 57 -1.17 -4.57 -3.60
C ASN A 57 -2.02 -3.58 -2.79
N LEU A 58 -1.65 -2.30 -2.80
CA LEU A 58 -2.45 -1.25 -2.19
C LEU A 58 -3.82 -1.09 -2.86
N LYS A 59 -3.87 -1.14 -4.19
CA LYS A 59 -5.12 -1.11 -4.96
C LYS A 59 -5.97 -2.34 -4.67
N ALA A 60 -5.37 -3.54 -4.66
CA ALA A 60 -6.05 -4.77 -4.28
C ALA A 60 -6.56 -4.74 -2.83
N PHE A 61 -5.81 -4.12 -1.92
CA PHE A 61 -6.23 -3.91 -0.54
C PHE A 61 -7.48 -3.02 -0.47
N ILE A 62 -7.48 -1.89 -1.16
CA ILE A 62 -8.62 -0.97 -1.22
C ILE A 62 -9.82 -1.67 -1.84
N ASP A 63 -9.62 -2.41 -2.93
CA ASP A 63 -10.66 -3.19 -3.61
C ASP A 63 -11.28 -4.24 -2.68
N LYS A 64 -10.45 -5.02 -1.98
CA LYS A 64 -10.92 -6.00 -0.98
C LYS A 64 -11.66 -5.34 0.19
N CYS A 65 -11.19 -4.18 0.66
CA CYS A 65 -11.89 -3.40 1.69
C CYS A 65 -13.24 -2.88 1.21
N ARG A 66 -13.35 -2.47 -0.07
CA ARG A 66 -14.59 -1.95 -0.66
C ARG A 66 -15.57 -3.05 -1.07
N SER A 67 -15.09 -4.18 -1.57
CA SER A 67 -15.90 -5.32 -2.01
C SER A 67 -16.64 -6.02 -0.86
N GLN A 68 -16.32 -5.70 0.39
CA GLN A 68 -17.01 -6.23 1.57
C GLN A 68 -18.23 -5.41 2.00
N TYR A 69 -18.63 -4.39 1.22
CA TYR A 69 -19.78 -3.53 1.46
C TYR A 69 -20.65 -3.43 0.20
#